data_AF-A0A397YWT8-F1
#
_entry.id   AF-A0A397YWT8-F1
#
_cell.length_a   1.000
_cell.length_b   1.000
_cell.length_c   1.000
_cell.angle_alpha   90.00
_cell.angle_beta   90.00
_cell.angle_gamma   90.00
#
_symmetry.space_group_name_H-M   'P 1'
#
loop_
_entity.id
_entity.type
_entity.pdbx_description
1 polymer ?
#
loop_
_entity_poly.entity_id
_entity_poly.type
_entity_poly.pdbx_seq_one_letter_code
_entity_poly.pdbx_strand_id
1 'polypeptide(L)'
;MGVAEYDGNCNIGAESVSLIFERHPDIASKFRPKNQHLRTAYINVLLSLIKTLCQPTKELSKDDMNDAYASLAYLIDAGLNLDWLEEKLEEKKEKQEAGEKRMKEIEEELKDLKKKFSNLEVELEKKKADAFVARAPLSFDDVV
;
A
#
# COMPACT_ATOMS: atom_id res chain seq x y z
N MET A 1 7.64 -18.43 -0.35
CA MET A 1 6.61 -18.04 0.64
C MET A 1 5.57 -17.26 -0.15
N GLY A 2 4.48 -17.92 -0.56
CA GLY A 2 3.47 -17.30 -1.41
C GLY A 2 2.60 -16.37 -0.58
N VAL A 3 2.46 -15.12 -1.01
CA VAL A 3 1.45 -14.20 -0.50
C VAL A 3 0.09 -14.77 -0.87
N ALA A 4 -0.72 -15.12 0.13
CA ALA A 4 -2.11 -15.47 -0.08
C ALA A 4 -2.82 -14.27 -0.71
N GLU A 5 -3.31 -14.43 -1.93
CA GLU A 5 -4.26 -13.51 -2.54
C GLU A 5 -5.55 -13.59 -1.72
N TYR A 6 -5.83 -12.52 -0.97
CA TYR A 6 -7.14 -12.29 -0.40
C TYR A 6 -8.06 -11.89 -1.57
N ASP A 7 -9.09 -12.68 -1.83
CA ASP A 7 -10.17 -12.33 -2.76
C ASP A 7 -10.94 -11.12 -2.20
N GLY A 8 -10.43 -9.92 -2.49
CA GLY A 8 -10.93 -8.62 -2.05
C GLY A 8 -12.08 -8.09 -2.90
N ASN A 9 -12.93 -8.96 -3.44
CA ASN A 9 -13.97 -8.51 -4.35
C ASN A 9 -15.24 -8.10 -3.58
N CYS A 10 -15.36 -6.81 -3.27
CA CYS A 10 -16.66 -6.23 -2.87
C CYS A 10 -17.63 -6.35 -4.05
N ASN A 11 -18.58 -7.29 -3.93
CA ASN A 11 -19.63 -7.47 -4.92
C ASN A 11 -20.66 -6.34 -4.78
N ILE A 12 -20.45 -5.22 -5.47
CA ILE A 12 -21.28 -4.02 -5.34
C ILE A 12 -22.40 -4.06 -6.40
N GLY A 13 -23.52 -4.68 -6.03
CA GLY A 13 -24.80 -4.68 -6.77
C GLY A 13 -25.91 -3.88 -6.09
N ALA A 14 -27.14 -3.96 -6.61
CA ALA A 14 -28.31 -3.25 -6.05
C ALA A 14 -28.60 -3.61 -4.58
N GLU A 15 -28.35 -4.86 -4.19
CA GLU A 15 -28.49 -5.33 -2.80
C GLU A 15 -27.56 -4.58 -1.82
N SER A 16 -26.41 -4.11 -2.31
CA SER A 16 -25.45 -3.33 -1.51
C SER A 16 -26.01 -1.97 -1.13
N VAL A 17 -26.81 -1.35 -1.99
CA VAL A 17 -27.44 -0.05 -1.69
C VAL A 17 -28.38 -0.22 -0.50
N SER A 18 -29.26 -1.23 -0.52
CA SER A 18 -30.16 -1.52 0.61
C SER A 18 -29.37 -1.76 1.90
N LEU A 19 -28.31 -2.57 1.84
CA LEU A 19 -27.46 -2.85 3.01
C LEU A 19 -26.79 -1.60 3.59
N ILE A 20 -26.36 -0.65 2.73
CA ILE A 20 -25.80 0.63 3.19
C ILE A 20 -26.83 1.40 4.00
N PHE A 21 -28.06 1.53 3.48
CA PHE A 21 -29.15 2.23 4.19
C PHE A 21 -29.59 1.50 5.46
N GLU A 22 -29.53 0.17 5.50
CA GLU A 22 -29.83 -0.60 6.72
C GLU A 22 -28.79 -0.37 7.82
N ARG A 23 -27.50 -0.30 7.45
CA ARG A 23 -26.40 -0.07 8.41
C ARG A 23 -26.23 1.40 8.80
N HIS A 24 -26.58 2.30 7.88
CA HIS A 24 -26.43 3.75 8.02
C HIS A 24 -27.76 4.44 7.63
N PRO A 25 -28.82 4.29 8.45
CA PRO A 25 -30.15 4.81 8.11
C PRO A 25 -30.21 6.33 7.98
N ASP A 26 -29.26 7.05 8.58
CA ASP A 26 -29.14 8.50 8.56
C ASP A 26 -28.28 9.05 7.41
N ILE A 27 -27.72 8.16 6.55
CA ILE A 27 -26.83 8.49 5.43
C ILE A 27 -27.39 9.59 4.51
N ALA A 28 -28.71 9.66 4.33
CA ALA A 28 -29.37 10.62 3.45
C ALA A 28 -30.23 11.64 4.22
N SER A 29 -30.01 11.82 5.51
CA SER A 29 -30.85 12.66 6.39
C SER A 29 -30.95 14.13 5.93
N LYS A 30 -29.86 14.67 5.37
CA LYS A 30 -29.80 16.04 4.79
C LYS A 30 -29.81 16.04 3.26
N PHE A 31 -29.88 14.88 2.63
CA PHE A 31 -29.82 14.72 1.18
C PHE A 31 -31.18 15.01 0.55
N ARG A 32 -31.31 16.17 -0.10
CA ARG A 32 -32.58 16.69 -0.63
C ARG A 32 -32.73 16.84 -2.16
N PRO A 33 -31.86 16.30 -3.05
CA PRO A 33 -32.15 16.33 -4.48
C PRO A 33 -33.53 15.73 -4.80
N LYS A 34 -34.36 16.47 -5.55
CA LYS A 34 -35.68 16.01 -6.00
C LYS A 34 -35.63 15.26 -7.33
N ASN A 35 -34.63 15.58 -8.15
CA ASN A 35 -34.44 14.99 -9.47
C ASN A 35 -33.90 13.55 -9.34
N GLN A 36 -34.60 12.59 -9.96
CA GLN A 36 -34.24 11.18 -9.91
C GLN A 36 -32.86 10.89 -10.52
N HIS A 37 -32.51 11.53 -11.64
CA HIS A 37 -31.21 11.35 -12.29
C HIS A 37 -30.06 11.82 -11.38
N LEU A 38 -30.25 12.94 -10.68
CA LEU A 38 -29.27 13.41 -9.69
C LEU A 38 -29.10 12.39 -8.56
N ARG A 39 -30.21 11.85 -8.01
CA ARG A 39 -30.13 10.81 -6.97
C ARG A 39 -29.32 9.60 -7.45
N THR A 40 -29.62 9.10 -8.66
CA THR A 40 -28.87 7.99 -9.25
C THR A 40 -27.39 8.32 -9.41
N ALA A 41 -27.06 9.52 -9.88
CA ALA A 41 -25.66 9.95 -10.03
C ALA A 41 -24.91 9.96 -8.70
N TYR A 42 -25.51 10.51 -7.63
CA TYR A 42 -24.89 10.51 -6.29
C TYR A 42 -24.69 9.10 -5.74
N ILE A 43 -25.68 8.22 -5.89
CA ILE A 43 -25.53 6.81 -5.47
C ILE A 43 -24.43 6.11 -6.26
N ASN A 44 -24.30 6.37 -7.57
CA ASN A 44 -23.22 5.79 -8.36
C ASN A 44 -21.84 6.27 -7.90
N VAL A 45 -21.69 7.56 -7.53
CA VAL A 45 -20.43 8.08 -6.97
C VAL A 45 -20.14 7.42 -5.62
N LEU A 46 -21.14 7.28 -4.75
CA LEU A 46 -20.99 6.58 -3.46
C LEU A 46 -20.55 5.11 -3.64
N LEU A 47 -21.18 4.38 -4.56
CA LEU A 47 -20.83 2.99 -4.84
C LEU A 47 -19.42 2.87 -5.42
N SER A 48 -19.01 3.79 -6.31
CA SER A 48 -17.66 3.86 -6.83
C SER A 48 -16.63 4.11 -5.72
N LEU A 49 -16.91 5.06 -4.81
CA LEU A 49 -16.04 5.34 -3.67
C LEU A 49 -15.88 4.11 -2.75
N ILE A 50 -16.98 3.43 -2.42
CA ILE A 50 -16.95 2.20 -1.62
C ILE A 50 -16.14 1.12 -2.35
N LYS A 51 -16.30 0.99 -3.68
CA LYS A 51 -15.53 0.05 -4.49
C LYS A 51 -14.04 0.32 -4.40
N THR A 52 -13.61 1.57 -4.55
CA THR A 52 -12.22 2.00 -4.38
C THR A 52 -11.70 1.66 -2.99
N LEU A 53 -12.51 1.88 -1.95
CA LEU A 53 -12.16 1.54 -0.57
C LEU A 53 -12.09 0.02 -0.31
N CYS A 54 -12.79 -0.81 -1.07
CA CYS A 54 -12.66 -2.26 -0.97
C CYS A 54 -11.44 -2.83 -1.71
N GLN A 55 -10.82 -2.08 -2.63
CA GLN A 55 -9.63 -2.57 -3.34
C GLN A 55 -8.46 -2.79 -2.38
N PRO A 56 -7.56 -3.74 -2.65
CA PRO A 56 -6.32 -3.89 -1.89
C PRO A 56 -5.53 -2.59 -1.85
N THR A 57 -4.97 -2.23 -0.69
CA THR A 57 -4.18 -0.99 -0.54
C THR A 57 -3.00 -0.92 -1.51
N LYS A 58 -2.41 -2.08 -1.86
CA LYS A 58 -1.33 -2.19 -2.85
C LYS A 58 -1.73 -1.79 -4.27
N GLU A 59 -3.03 -1.78 -4.59
CA GLU A 59 -3.57 -1.48 -5.91
C GLU A 59 -4.05 -0.03 -6.04
N LEU A 60 -4.13 0.71 -4.92
CA LEU A 60 -4.49 2.13 -4.95
C LEU A 60 -3.26 3.00 -5.10
N SER A 61 -3.28 3.84 -6.12
CA SER A 61 -2.31 4.91 -6.27
C SER A 61 -2.63 6.09 -5.33
N LYS A 62 -1.68 7.01 -5.22
CA LYS A 62 -1.91 8.28 -4.51
C LYS A 62 -3.03 9.10 -5.15
N ASP A 63 -3.16 9.02 -6.48
CA ASP A 63 -4.20 9.72 -7.22
C ASP A 63 -5.57 9.10 -6.95
N ASP A 64 -5.67 7.76 -6.91
CA ASP A 64 -6.92 7.07 -6.54
C ASP A 64 -7.39 7.46 -5.13
N MET A 65 -6.45 7.63 -4.18
CA MET A 65 -6.76 8.11 -2.84
C MET A 65 -7.25 9.57 -2.86
N ASN A 66 -6.61 10.45 -3.62
CA ASN A 66 -7.04 11.85 -3.77
C ASN A 66 -8.45 11.93 -4.38
N ASP A 67 -8.71 11.15 -5.42
CA ASP A 67 -10.03 11.08 -6.07
C ASP A 67 -11.09 10.53 -5.12
N ALA A 68 -10.74 9.58 -4.24
CA ALA A 68 -11.62 9.10 -3.19
C ALA A 68 -11.98 10.20 -2.18
N TYR A 69 -11.00 10.98 -1.72
CA TYR A 69 -11.24 12.15 -0.83
C TYR A 69 -12.11 13.20 -1.52
N ALA A 70 -11.84 13.51 -2.79
CA ALA A 70 -12.63 14.47 -3.56
C ALA A 70 -14.09 13.99 -3.73
N SER A 71 -14.28 12.70 -4.02
CA SER A 71 -15.60 12.09 -4.13
C SER A 71 -16.36 12.11 -2.81
N LEU A 72 -15.68 11.83 -1.70
CA LEU A 72 -16.24 11.90 -0.35
C LEU A 72 -16.71 13.32 -0.02
N ALA A 73 -15.85 14.33 -0.24
CA ALA A 73 -16.18 15.73 0.00
C ALA A 73 -17.40 16.17 -0.83
N TYR A 74 -17.42 15.81 -2.12
CA TYR A 74 -18.55 16.09 -3.01
C TYR A 74 -19.88 15.49 -2.52
N LEU A 75 -19.86 14.27 -1.98
CA LEU A 75 -21.05 13.62 -1.43
C LEU A 75 -21.50 14.26 -0.11
N ILE A 76 -20.57 14.63 0.76
CA ILE A 76 -20.85 15.33 2.02
C ILE A 76 -21.47 16.70 1.74
N ASP A 77 -20.93 17.44 0.77
CA ASP A 77 -21.46 18.75 0.34
C ASP A 77 -22.89 18.62 -0.22
N ALA A 78 -23.21 17.49 -0.84
CA ALA A 78 -24.57 17.18 -1.30
C ALA A 78 -25.55 16.83 -0.16
N GLY A 79 -25.05 16.74 1.08
CA GLY A 79 -25.83 16.47 2.28
C GLY A 79 -25.94 14.99 2.66
N LEU A 80 -25.06 14.12 2.15
CA LEU A 80 -24.94 12.76 2.67
C LEU A 80 -24.13 12.75 3.97
N ASN A 81 -24.56 11.96 4.95
CA ASN A 81 -23.79 11.68 6.16
C ASN A 81 -22.87 10.48 5.92
N LEU A 82 -21.57 10.72 5.82
CA LEU A 82 -20.56 9.71 5.45
C LEU A 82 -19.40 9.62 6.45
N ASP A 83 -19.61 9.99 7.71
CA ASP A 83 -18.59 9.99 8.77
C ASP A 83 -17.86 8.63 8.87
N TRP A 84 -18.61 7.53 8.75
CA TRP A 84 -18.05 6.17 8.78
C TRP A 84 -17.12 5.86 7.59
N LEU A 85 -17.37 6.48 6.43
CA LEU A 85 -16.57 6.30 5.23
C LEU A 85 -15.31 7.17 5.26
N GLU A 86 -15.42 8.35 5.88
CA GLU A 86 -14.28 9.20 6.20
C GLU A 86 -13.28 8.49 7.13
N GLU A 87 -13.76 7.90 8.22
CA GLU A 87 -12.92 7.11 9.15
C GLU A 87 -12.22 5.95 8.42
N LYS A 88 -12.95 5.22 7.56
CA LYS A 88 -12.39 4.11 6.77
C LYS A 88 -11.36 4.56 5.75
N LEU A 89 -11.52 5.76 5.18
CA LEU A 89 -10.58 6.32 4.22
C LEU A 89 -9.27 6.76 4.92
N GLU A 90 -9.36 7.32 6.12
CA GLU A 90 -8.17 7.66 6.91
C GLU A 90 -7.44 6.39 7.38
N GLU A 91 -8.15 5.39 7.92
CA GLU A 91 -7.54 4.09 8.30
C GLU A 91 -6.76 3.46 7.13
N LYS A 92 -7.28 3.60 5.92
CA LYS A 92 -6.64 3.03 4.72
C LYS A 92 -5.38 3.79 4.34
N LYS A 93 -5.42 5.13 4.42
CA LYS A 93 -4.27 6.00 4.19
C LYS A 93 -3.15 5.73 5.20
N GLU A 94 -3.47 5.63 6.49
CA GLU A 94 -2.48 5.32 7.53
C GLU A 94 -1.79 3.97 7.27
N LYS A 95 -2.56 2.94 6.88
CA LYS A 95 -2.00 1.62 6.52
C LYS A 95 -1.06 1.69 5.32
N GLN A 96 -1.40 2.50 4.31
CA GLN A 96 -0.55 2.72 3.15
C GLN A 96 0.77 3.38 3.55
N GLU A 97 0.71 4.48 4.30
CA GLU A 97 1.89 5.22 4.75
C GLU A 97 2.80 4.36 5.64
N ALA A 98 2.23 3.57 6.56
CA ALA A 98 2.98 2.62 7.38
C ALA A 98 3.67 1.55 6.53
N GLY A 99 2.99 1.03 5.51
CA GLY A 99 3.56 0.07 4.55
C GLY A 99 4.71 0.65 3.75
N GLU A 100 4.55 1.87 3.22
CA GLU A 100 5.60 2.60 2.49
C GLU A 100 6.82 2.89 3.38
N LYS A 101 6.60 3.29 4.62
CA LYS A 101 7.68 3.52 5.58
C LYS A 101 8.49 2.24 5.83
N ARG A 102 7.81 1.12 6.09
CA ARG A 102 8.45 -0.18 6.32
C ARG A 102 9.23 -0.65 5.08
N MET A 103 8.72 -0.39 3.88
CA MET A 103 9.41 -0.71 2.64
C MET A 103 10.74 0.06 2.53
N LYS A 104 10.73 1.37 2.79
CA LYS A 104 11.94 2.20 2.80
C LYS A 104 12.98 1.75 3.83
N GLU A 105 12.53 1.37 5.03
CA GLU A 105 13.41 0.82 6.07
C GLU A 105 14.13 -0.44 5.58
N ILE A 106 13.38 -1.38 4.98
CA ILE A 106 13.93 -2.63 4.41
C ILE A 106 14.89 -2.33 3.26
N GLU A 107 14.61 -1.35 2.40
CA GLU A 107 15.49 -0.97 1.29
C GLU A 107 16.85 -0.46 1.79
N GLU A 108 16.86 0.37 2.84
CA GLU A 108 18.12 0.85 3.44
C GLU A 108 18.88 -0.29 4.16
N GLU A 109 18.19 -1.18 4.88
CA GLU A 109 18.82 -2.37 5.48
C GLU A 109 19.47 -3.27 4.41
N LEU A 110 18.80 -3.46 3.27
CA LEU A 110 19.31 -4.24 2.14
C LEU A 110 20.57 -3.60 1.55
N LYS A 111 20.57 -2.27 1.39
CA LYS A 111 21.72 -1.51 0.88
C LYS A 111 22.92 -1.61 1.81
N ASP A 112 22.71 -1.51 3.12
CA ASP A 112 23.75 -1.70 4.13
C ASP A 112 24.31 -3.11 4.12
N LEU A 113 23.46 -4.12 4.00
CA LEU A 113 23.87 -5.51 3.91
C LEU A 113 24.68 -5.78 2.64
N LYS A 114 24.27 -5.22 1.50
CA LYS A 114 25.00 -5.31 0.24
C LYS A 114 26.40 -4.74 0.34
N LYS A 115 26.55 -3.58 1.01
CA LYS A 115 27.87 -2.98 1.26
C LYS A 115 28.75 -3.86 2.14
N LYS A 116 28.20 -4.45 3.21
CA LYS A 116 28.92 -5.39 4.08
C LYS A 116 29.39 -6.61 3.29
N PHE A 117 28.54 -7.15 2.41
CA PHE A 117 28.89 -8.29 1.55
C PHE A 117 30.06 -7.96 0.61
N SER A 118 30.03 -6.80 -0.07
CA SER A 118 31.15 -6.37 -0.93
C SER A 118 32.46 -6.20 -0.16
N ASN A 119 32.42 -5.68 1.07
CA ASN A 119 33.63 -5.58 1.90
C ASN A 119 34.20 -6.97 2.25
N LEU A 120 33.32 -7.90 2.63
CA LEU A 120 33.72 -9.29 2.94
C LEU A 120 34.29 -10.01 1.73
N GLU A 121 33.76 -9.77 0.54
CA GLU A 121 34.28 -10.31 -0.72
C GLU A 121 35.71 -9.83 -0.98
N VAL A 122 35.98 -8.53 -0.77
CA VAL A 122 37.35 -7.97 -0.87
C VAL A 122 38.29 -8.59 0.17
N GLU A 123 37.85 -8.73 1.43
CA GLU A 123 38.66 -9.37 2.48
C GLU A 123 38.97 -10.83 2.16
N LEU A 124 38.00 -11.56 1.59
CA LEU A 124 38.17 -12.95 1.18
C LEU A 124 39.22 -13.08 0.07
N GLU A 125 39.14 -12.24 -0.98
CA GLU A 125 40.12 -12.26 -2.07
C GLU A 125 41.52 -11.89 -1.59
N LYS A 126 41.65 -10.92 -0.68
CA LYS A 126 42.94 -10.60 -0.04
C LYS A 126 43.51 -11.80 0.71
N LYS A 127 42.72 -12.44 1.58
CA LYS A 127 43.17 -13.61 2.35
C LYS A 127 43.54 -14.80 1.46
N LYS A 128 42.83 -14.99 0.33
CA LYS A 128 43.22 -15.99 -0.66
C LYS A 128 44.60 -15.68 -1.23
N ALA A 129 44.86 -14.44 -1.66
CA ALA A 129 46.16 -14.03 -2.18
C ALA A 129 47.27 -14.24 -1.14
N ASP A 130 47.06 -13.83 0.11
CA ASP A 130 48.01 -14.02 1.21
C ASP A 130 48.31 -15.52 1.46
N ALA A 131 47.28 -16.37 1.43
CA ALA A 131 47.44 -17.82 1.58
C ALA A 131 48.18 -18.48 0.42
N PHE A 132 47.99 -17.98 -0.82
CA PHE A 132 48.76 -18.42 -1.98
C PHE A 132 50.24 -18.07 -1.84
N VAL A 133 50.57 -16.86 -1.37
CA VAL A 133 51.95 -16.44 -1.10
C VAL A 133 52.58 -17.31 -0.01
N ALA A 134 51.88 -17.54 1.12
CA ALA A 134 52.40 -18.33 2.23
C ALA A 134 52.67 -19.81 1.89
N ARG A 135 52.04 -20.34 0.84
CA ARG A 135 52.23 -21.73 0.37
C ARG A 135 53.32 -21.86 -0.69
N ALA A 136 53.88 -20.76 -1.19
CA ALA A 136 54.93 -20.81 -2.19
C ALA A 136 56.18 -21.55 -1.64
N PRO A 137 56.86 -22.39 -2.44
CA PRO A 137 58.12 -23.00 -2.04
C PRO A 137 59.18 -21.92 -1.74
N LEU A 138 60.03 -22.15 -0.74
CA LEU A 138 61.19 -21.29 -0.48
C LEU A 138 62.16 -21.34 -1.67
N SER A 139 62.77 -20.20 -2.02
CA SER A 139 63.84 -20.19 -3.01
C SER A 139 65.15 -20.69 -2.39
N PHE A 140 66.10 -21.08 -3.24
CA PHE A 140 67.43 -21.50 -2.78
C PHE A 140 68.13 -20.41 -1.95
N ASP A 141 67.98 -19.14 -2.34
CA ASP A 141 68.57 -17.99 -1.65
C ASP A 141 67.88 -17.66 -0.31
N ASP A 142 66.62 -18.09 -0.12
CA ASP A 142 65.92 -17.96 1.17
C ASP A 142 66.36 -19.03 2.19
N VAL A 143 67.01 -20.11 1.73
CA VAL A 143 67.37 -21.29 2.55
C VAL A 143 68.84 -21.29 2.99
N VAL A 144 69.73 -20.64 2.24
CA VAL A 144 71.19 -20.64 2.46
C VAL A 144 71.65 -19.31 3.05
#